data_AF-A0AAD9Z4C1-F1
#
_entry.id   AF-A0AAD9Z4C1-F1
#
_cell.length_a   1.000
_cell.length_b   1.000
_cell.length_c   1.000
_cell.angle_alpha   90.00
_cell.angle_beta   90.00
_cell.angle_gamma   90.00
#
_symmetry.space_group_name_H-M   'P 1'
#
loop_
_entity.id
_entity.type
_entity.pdbx_description
1 polymer ?
#
loop_
_entity_poly.entity_id
_entity_poly.type
_entity_poly.pdbx_seq_one_letter_code
_entity_poly.pdbx_strand_id
1 'polypeptide(L)'
;MDPPEVNEEAVTLMAQLGDGYTQAAGFSSFSTTIYDTAWVAIVSKDFHGERRWLFPQYFEHLLAHQTDEGGWESYASEVDRILNTMAALLALKLHADTPQYPECLLPDDIGTRMFSASVALRNMLNEWDIEACIHVGFETLVPSLLKLLQEQGLSFTIPDEGALMAINRKKLANFDP
;
A
#
# COMPACT_ATOMS: atom_id res chain seq x y z
N MET A 1 7.08 44.09 7.45
CA MET A 1 7.88 43.43 6.41
C MET A 1 8.33 44.53 5.49
N ASP A 2 9.63 44.80 5.47
CA ASP A 2 10.18 45.87 4.64
C ASP A 2 10.22 45.41 3.16
N PRO A 3 9.86 46.27 2.19
CA PRO A 3 9.78 45.92 0.77
C PRO A 3 11.02 45.26 0.15
N PRO A 4 12.28 45.54 0.55
CA PRO A 4 13.45 44.81 0.03
C PRO A 4 13.53 43.33 0.45
N GLU A 5 13.03 42.99 1.63
CA GLU A 5 13.10 41.63 2.20
C GLU A 5 12.17 40.67 1.43
N VAL A 6 10.98 41.16 1.04
CA VAL A 6 10.01 40.43 0.19
C VAL A 6 10.59 40.15 -1.20
N ASN A 7 11.42 41.04 -1.72
CA ASN A 7 12.02 40.89 -3.05
C ASN A 7 13.13 39.83 -3.06
N GLU A 8 13.92 39.72 -1.99
CA GLU A 8 14.94 38.66 -1.85
C GLU A 8 14.32 37.27 -1.70
N GLU A 9 13.22 37.15 -0.95
CA GLU A 9 12.47 35.90 -0.79
C GLU A 9 11.84 35.46 -2.12
N ALA A 10 11.26 36.40 -2.89
CA ALA A 10 10.71 36.12 -4.21
C ALA A 10 11.78 35.64 -5.21
N VAL A 11 12.97 36.25 -5.21
CA VAL A 11 14.09 35.82 -6.07
C VAL A 11 14.56 34.42 -5.69
N THR A 12 14.62 34.12 -4.40
CA THR A 12 15.03 32.79 -3.89
C THR A 12 14.04 31.70 -4.31
N LEU A 13 12.73 31.95 -4.18
CA LEU A 13 11.69 31.01 -4.60
C LEU A 13 11.72 30.77 -6.13
N MET A 14 11.94 31.82 -6.92
CA MET A 14 12.04 31.69 -8.37
C MET A 14 13.28 30.88 -8.80
N ALA A 15 14.40 31.03 -8.07
CA ALA A 15 15.58 30.20 -8.31
C ALA A 15 15.30 28.72 -7.99
N GLN A 16 14.67 28.42 -6.86
CA GLN A 16 14.29 27.05 -6.47
C GLN A 16 13.33 26.39 -7.48
N LEU A 17 12.35 27.14 -7.98
CA LEU A 17 11.44 26.69 -9.04
C LEU A 17 12.19 26.41 -10.35
N GLY A 18 13.13 27.30 -10.72
CA GLY A 18 13.98 27.13 -11.89
C GLY A 18 14.87 25.88 -11.80
N ASP A 19 15.48 25.65 -10.64
CA ASP A 19 16.31 24.46 -10.39
C ASP A 19 15.51 23.16 -10.51
N GLY A 20 14.29 23.13 -9.99
CA GLY A 20 13.38 21.98 -10.13
C GLY A 20 13.01 21.65 -11.59
N TYR A 21 12.99 22.65 -12.48
CA TYR A 21 12.66 22.48 -13.90
C TYR A 21 13.84 21.99 -14.75
N THR A 22 15.09 22.22 -14.29
CA THR A 22 16.31 21.90 -15.05
C THR A 22 16.90 20.52 -14.72
N GLN A 23 16.35 19.79 -13.75
CA GLN A 23 16.83 18.46 -13.40
C GLN A 23 16.64 17.46 -14.54
N ALA A 24 17.74 16.82 -14.96
CA ALA A 24 17.78 15.83 -16.04
C ALA A 24 16.91 14.58 -15.79
N ALA A 25 16.49 14.33 -14.56
CA ALA A 25 15.60 13.23 -14.17
C ALA A 25 14.11 13.47 -14.51
N GLY A 26 13.76 14.69 -14.97
CA GLY A 26 12.37 15.10 -15.14
C GLY A 26 11.70 15.47 -13.81
N PHE A 27 10.69 16.33 -13.88
CA PHE A 27 9.93 16.76 -12.70
C PHE A 27 8.75 15.81 -12.46
N SER A 28 8.91 14.92 -11.49
CA SER A 28 7.83 14.05 -11.01
C SER A 28 7.97 13.91 -9.50
N SER A 29 7.17 14.64 -8.73
CA SER A 29 7.21 14.63 -7.27
C SER A 29 6.06 13.79 -6.67
N PHE A 30 5.91 12.54 -7.14
CA PHE A 30 4.95 11.62 -6.53
C PHE A 30 5.53 11.03 -5.25
N SER A 31 4.73 11.02 -4.18
CA SER A 31 5.04 10.26 -2.98
C SER A 31 5.01 8.77 -3.29
N THR A 32 5.92 8.01 -2.66
CA THR A 32 5.87 6.54 -2.68
C THR A 32 4.56 6.07 -2.04
N THR A 33 3.90 5.08 -2.64
CA THR A 33 2.68 4.47 -2.08
C THR A 33 3.02 3.10 -1.54
N ILE A 34 2.56 2.79 -0.32
CA ILE A 34 2.73 1.45 0.25
C ILE A 34 1.96 0.41 -0.58
N TYR A 35 0.76 0.77 -1.04
CA TYR A 35 -0.06 -0.07 -1.90
C TYR A 35 0.69 -0.59 -3.13
N ASP A 36 1.25 0.30 -3.95
CA ASP A 36 1.93 -0.10 -5.18
C ASP A 36 3.26 -0.79 -4.86
N THR A 37 3.95 -0.33 -3.82
CA THR A 37 5.18 -0.98 -3.32
C THR A 37 4.93 -2.44 -2.97
N ALA A 38 3.81 -2.75 -2.32
CA ALA A 38 3.47 -4.11 -1.95
C ALA A 38 3.18 -5.01 -3.14
N TRP A 39 2.52 -4.49 -4.18
CA TRP A 39 2.32 -5.22 -5.43
C TRP A 39 3.65 -5.51 -6.15
N VAL A 40 4.59 -4.57 -6.16
CA VAL A 40 5.92 -4.79 -6.74
C VAL A 40 6.73 -5.80 -5.92
N ALA A 41 6.62 -5.77 -4.59
CA ALA A 41 7.31 -6.69 -3.69
C ALA A 41 6.95 -8.16 -3.92
N ILE A 42 5.77 -8.45 -4.47
CA ILE A 42 5.30 -9.83 -4.74
C ILE A 42 5.52 -10.26 -6.21
N VAL A 43 6.21 -9.46 -7.01
CA VAL A 43 6.57 -9.88 -8.36
C VAL A 43 7.67 -10.93 -8.27
N SER A 44 7.36 -12.14 -8.76
CA SER A 44 8.29 -13.26 -8.75
C SER A 44 8.40 -13.92 -10.12
N LYS A 45 9.49 -14.66 -10.30
CA LYS A 45 9.71 -15.52 -11.46
C LYS A 45 10.29 -16.85 -11.00
N ASP A 46 9.86 -17.92 -11.66
CA ASP A 46 10.46 -19.23 -11.44
C ASP A 46 11.75 -19.33 -12.26
N PHE A 47 12.86 -19.67 -11.58
CA PHE A 47 14.18 -19.84 -12.14
C PHE A 47 14.75 -21.19 -11.69
N HIS A 48 15.01 -22.10 -12.64
CA HIS A 48 15.43 -23.48 -12.37
C HIS A 48 14.53 -24.26 -11.38
N GLY A 49 13.22 -23.99 -11.39
CA GLY A 49 12.25 -24.65 -10.50
C GLY A 49 12.11 -23.99 -9.13
N GLU A 50 12.83 -22.88 -8.89
CA GLU A 50 12.75 -22.10 -7.65
C GLU A 50 12.08 -20.76 -7.91
N ARG A 51 11.12 -20.37 -7.05
CA ARG A 51 10.50 -19.07 -7.12
C ARG A 51 11.43 -18.00 -6.53
N ARG A 52 11.67 -16.92 -7.28
CA ARG A 52 12.50 -15.78 -6.84
C ARG A 52 11.75 -14.47 -6.94
N TRP A 53 11.85 -13.66 -5.90
CA TRP A 53 11.35 -12.28 -5.89
C TRP A 53 12.27 -11.40 -6.73
N LEU A 54 11.69 -10.61 -7.64
CA LEU A 54 12.46 -9.79 -8.57
C LEU A 54 12.90 -8.44 -7.96
N PHE A 55 12.20 -7.99 -6.92
CA PHE A 55 12.39 -6.66 -6.32
C PHE A 55 12.43 -6.74 -4.78
N PRO A 56 13.42 -7.42 -4.18
CA PRO A 56 13.47 -7.62 -2.73
C PRO A 56 13.53 -6.31 -1.92
N GLN A 57 14.06 -5.23 -2.50
CA GLN A 57 14.15 -3.92 -1.85
C GLN A 57 12.78 -3.32 -1.53
N TYR A 58 11.74 -3.69 -2.30
CA TYR A 58 10.38 -3.24 -2.05
C TYR A 58 9.78 -3.96 -0.84
N PHE A 59 10.15 -5.23 -0.63
CA PHE A 59 9.79 -5.96 0.57
C PHE A 59 10.48 -5.38 1.81
N GLU A 60 11.78 -5.08 1.71
CA GLU A 60 12.52 -4.37 2.77
C GLU A 60 11.88 -3.02 3.12
N HIS A 61 11.42 -2.29 2.11
CA HIS A 61 10.70 -1.03 2.31
C HIS A 61 9.41 -1.24 3.11
N LEU A 62 8.62 -2.28 2.82
CA LEU A 62 7.43 -2.60 3.62
C LEU A 62 7.78 -2.88 5.08
N LEU A 63 8.81 -3.68 5.34
CA LEU A 63 9.24 -4.02 6.68
C LEU A 63 9.68 -2.78 7.48
N ALA A 64 10.36 -1.84 6.81
CA ALA A 64 10.85 -0.61 7.43
C ALA A 64 9.76 0.42 7.74
N HIS A 65 8.60 0.36 7.07
CA HIS A 65 7.53 1.36 7.18
C HIS A 65 6.25 0.83 7.85
N GLN A 66 6.31 -0.37 8.44
CA GLN A 66 5.23 -0.84 9.31
C GLN A 66 5.19 0.02 10.58
N THR A 67 4.01 0.53 10.94
CA THR A 67 3.84 1.38 12.11
C THR A 67 3.80 0.55 13.41
N ASP A 68 3.96 1.21 14.56
CA ASP A 68 3.85 0.57 15.87
C ASP A 68 2.47 -0.05 16.13
N GLU A 69 1.43 0.47 15.47
CA GLU A 69 0.08 -0.10 15.51
C GLU A 69 -0.07 -1.35 14.62
N GLY A 70 0.95 -1.70 13.84
CA GLY A 70 1.01 -2.88 12.97
C GLY A 70 0.54 -2.63 11.54
N GLY A 71 -0.12 -1.51 11.26
CA GLY A 71 -0.55 -1.13 9.91
C GLY A 71 0.55 -0.43 9.12
N TRP A 72 0.15 0.15 7.99
CA TRP A 72 0.98 1.10 7.23
C TRP A 72 0.28 2.45 7.17
N GLU A 73 1.07 3.50 6.96
CA GLU A 73 0.55 4.87 6.93
C GLU A 73 -0.48 5.07 5.82
N SER A 74 -1.35 6.05 6.05
CA SER A 74 -2.23 6.61 5.04
C SER A 74 -1.72 7.99 4.65
N TYR A 75 -1.74 8.27 3.36
CA TYR A 75 -1.35 9.58 2.83
C TYR A 75 -2.56 10.47 2.55
N ALA A 76 -3.77 9.89 2.48
CA ALA A 76 -4.96 10.61 2.02
C ALA A 76 -6.26 10.29 2.79
N SER A 77 -6.45 9.04 3.26
CA SER A 77 -7.73 8.63 3.86
C SER A 77 -7.71 7.33 4.65
N GLU A 78 -8.79 7.06 5.38
CA GLU A 78 -8.97 5.81 6.12
C GLU A 78 -8.91 4.57 5.21
N VAL A 79 -9.56 4.62 4.04
CA VAL A 79 -9.54 3.49 3.09
C VAL A 79 -8.17 3.28 2.46
N ASP A 80 -7.37 4.33 2.29
CA ASP A 80 -5.97 4.22 1.87
C ASP A 80 -5.16 3.42 2.89
N ARG A 81 -5.37 3.68 4.18
CA ARG A 81 -4.75 2.90 5.27
C ARG A 81 -5.12 1.42 5.20
N ILE A 82 -6.39 1.12 4.96
CA ILE A 82 -6.92 -0.24 4.81
C ILE A 82 -6.24 -0.92 3.62
N LEU A 83 -6.25 -0.29 2.44
CA LEU A 83 -5.67 -0.84 1.22
C LEU A 83 -4.16 -1.08 1.36
N ASN A 84 -3.42 -0.10 1.90
CA ASN A 84 -1.98 -0.22 2.19
C ASN A 84 -1.71 -1.41 3.11
N THR A 85 -2.47 -1.54 4.20
CA THR A 85 -2.30 -2.62 5.17
C THR A 85 -2.66 -3.98 4.59
N MET A 86 -3.74 -4.08 3.80
CA MET A 86 -4.13 -5.32 3.13
C MET A 86 -3.06 -5.80 2.13
N ALA A 87 -2.56 -4.90 1.28
CA ALA A 87 -1.56 -5.23 0.28
C ALA A 87 -0.23 -5.61 0.93
N ALA A 88 0.23 -4.85 1.92
CA ALA A 88 1.46 -5.15 2.65
C ALA A 88 1.36 -6.47 3.43
N LEU A 89 0.24 -6.75 4.11
CA LEU A 89 0.02 -8.02 4.79
C LEU A 89 0.03 -9.21 3.82
N LEU A 90 -0.59 -9.06 2.64
CA LEU A 90 -0.54 -10.07 1.59
C LEU A 90 0.92 -10.34 1.15
N ALA A 91 1.72 -9.28 0.98
CA ALA A 91 3.13 -9.40 0.64
C ALA A 91 3.93 -10.12 1.74
N LEU A 92 3.74 -9.76 3.01
CA LEU A 92 4.36 -10.46 4.14
C LEU A 92 4.03 -11.95 4.13
N LYS A 93 2.76 -12.31 3.91
CA LYS A 93 2.30 -13.70 3.89
C LYS A 93 2.93 -14.49 2.74
N LEU A 94 2.95 -13.94 1.54
CA LEU A 94 3.52 -14.60 0.36
C LEU A 94 5.03 -14.81 0.48
N HIS A 95 5.74 -13.83 1.04
CA HIS A 95 7.17 -13.96 1.35
C HIS A 95 7.43 -15.00 2.43
N ALA A 96 6.61 -15.05 3.49
CA ALA A 96 6.72 -16.05 4.55
C ALA A 96 6.50 -17.49 4.08
N ASP A 97 5.60 -17.68 3.10
CA ASP A 97 5.29 -19.00 2.53
C ASP A 97 6.28 -19.46 1.45
N THR A 98 7.12 -18.56 0.94
CA THR A 98 8.08 -18.89 -0.12
C THR A 98 9.41 -19.32 0.52
N PRO A 99 10.05 -20.43 0.04
CA PRO A 99 11.34 -20.85 0.54
C PRO A 99 12.37 -19.71 0.54
N GLN A 100 13.07 -19.52 1.66
CA GLN A 100 14.01 -18.42 1.83
C GLN A 100 15.10 -18.46 0.74
N TYR A 101 15.29 -17.31 0.09
CA TYR A 101 16.35 -17.11 -0.89
C TYR A 101 17.42 -16.18 -0.29
N PRO A 102 18.72 -16.34 -0.59
CA PRO A 102 19.79 -15.55 0.04
C PRO A 102 19.63 -14.04 -0.09
N GLU A 103 18.98 -13.58 -1.16
CA GLU A 103 18.79 -12.15 -1.46
C GLU A 103 17.57 -11.52 -0.75
N CYS A 104 16.74 -12.32 -0.07
CA CYS A 104 15.56 -11.84 0.64
C CYS A 104 15.38 -12.66 1.92
N LEU A 105 16.09 -12.25 2.97
CA LEU A 105 16.00 -12.88 4.28
C LEU A 105 14.74 -12.40 4.99
N LEU A 106 13.92 -13.35 5.43
CA LEU A 106 12.80 -13.06 6.31
C LEU A 106 13.34 -12.66 7.69
N PRO A 107 12.85 -11.56 8.28
CA PRO A 107 13.22 -11.22 9.64
C PRO A 107 12.61 -12.21 10.63
N ASP A 108 13.29 -12.44 11.75
CA ASP A 108 12.85 -13.38 12.79
C ASP A 108 11.48 -13.01 13.39
N ASP A 109 11.12 -11.72 13.34
CA ASP A 109 9.88 -11.18 13.87
C ASP A 109 8.71 -11.16 12.86
N ILE A 110 8.86 -11.76 11.67
CA ILE A 110 7.84 -11.72 10.59
C ILE A 110 6.46 -12.19 11.07
N GLY A 111 6.42 -13.22 11.92
CA GLY A 111 5.16 -13.73 12.50
C GLY A 111 4.47 -12.69 13.39
N THR A 112 5.23 -11.96 14.21
CA THR A 112 4.72 -10.87 15.06
C THR A 112 4.20 -9.71 14.21
N ARG A 113 4.93 -9.36 13.14
CA ARG A 113 4.53 -8.31 12.19
C ARG A 113 3.24 -8.63 11.47
N MET A 114 3.08 -9.88 11.01
CA MET A 114 1.85 -10.33 10.36
C MET A 114 0.68 -10.36 11.35
N PHE A 115 0.94 -10.75 12.60
CA PHE A 115 -0.08 -10.75 13.66
C PHE A 115 -0.56 -9.33 13.97
N SER A 116 0.37 -8.39 14.20
CA SER A 116 0.03 -6.99 14.49
C SER A 116 -0.72 -6.34 13.30
N ALA A 117 -0.26 -6.56 12.07
CA ALA A 117 -0.95 -6.12 10.86
C ALA A 117 -2.37 -6.69 10.74
N SER A 118 -2.56 -7.97 11.07
CA SER A 118 -3.88 -8.60 11.04
C SER A 118 -4.82 -8.01 12.10
N VAL A 119 -4.31 -7.70 13.29
CA VAL A 119 -5.09 -7.04 14.34
C VAL A 119 -5.44 -5.61 13.91
N ALA A 120 -4.48 -4.86 13.40
CA ALA A 120 -4.68 -3.50 12.91
C ALA A 120 -5.73 -3.46 11.80
N LEU A 121 -5.60 -4.32 10.79
CA LEU A 121 -6.54 -4.41 9.68
C LEU A 121 -7.95 -4.74 10.16
N ARG A 122 -8.10 -5.67 11.12
CA ARG A 122 -9.41 -6.00 11.69
C ARG A 122 -10.06 -4.80 12.38
N ASN A 123 -9.29 -4.01 13.11
CA ASN A 123 -9.79 -2.81 13.76
C ASN A 123 -10.22 -1.77 12.72
N MET A 124 -9.38 -1.51 11.71
CA MET A 124 -9.72 -0.57 10.63
C MET A 124 -11.00 -1.00 9.89
N LEU A 125 -11.14 -2.28 9.54
CA LEU A 125 -12.34 -2.78 8.85
C LEU A 125 -13.60 -2.73 9.71
N ASN A 126 -13.47 -2.80 11.04
CA ASN A 126 -14.61 -2.68 11.96
C ASN A 126 -15.06 -1.22 12.14
N GLU A 127 -14.13 -0.27 12.04
CA GLU A 127 -14.38 1.16 12.20
C GLU A 127 -14.76 1.84 10.88
N TRP A 128 -14.49 1.19 9.75
CA TRP A 128 -14.65 1.75 8.42
C TRP A 128 -16.11 2.08 8.07
N ASP A 129 -16.37 3.38 7.84
CA ASP A 129 -17.62 3.88 7.27
C ASP A 129 -17.58 3.78 5.73
N ILE A 130 -18.26 2.75 5.21
CA ILE A 130 -18.33 2.45 3.78
C ILE A 130 -19.16 3.50 3.03
N GLU A 131 -20.20 4.04 3.64
CA GLU A 131 -21.12 5.00 3.00
C GLU A 131 -20.47 6.38 2.87
N ALA A 132 -19.63 6.76 3.83
CA ALA A 132 -18.85 8.01 3.79
C ALA A 132 -17.63 7.95 2.85
N CYS A 133 -17.28 6.76 2.33
CA CYS A 133 -16.08 6.58 1.52
C CYS A 133 -16.24 7.15 0.10
N ILE A 134 -15.48 8.21 -0.20
CA ILE A 134 -15.50 8.90 -1.51
C ILE A 134 -14.40 8.46 -2.48
N HIS A 135 -13.48 7.59 -2.05
CA HIS A 135 -12.32 7.23 -2.86
C HIS A 135 -12.73 6.37 -4.06
N VAL A 136 -12.02 6.50 -5.17
CA VAL A 136 -12.37 5.73 -6.38
C VAL A 136 -11.78 4.33 -6.29
N GLY A 137 -12.54 3.31 -6.67
CA GLY A 137 -12.05 1.94 -6.84
C GLY A 137 -12.01 1.08 -5.58
N PHE A 138 -12.24 1.63 -4.38
CA PHE A 138 -12.25 0.80 -3.14
C PHE A 138 -13.29 -0.33 -3.23
N GLU A 139 -14.41 -0.05 -3.90
CA GLU A 139 -15.51 -0.98 -4.12
C GLU A 139 -15.10 -2.25 -4.86
N THR A 140 -13.97 -2.25 -5.55
CA THR A 140 -13.43 -3.37 -6.32
C THR A 140 -12.14 -3.86 -5.67
N LEU A 141 -11.28 -2.93 -5.25
CA LEU A 141 -9.99 -3.25 -4.65
C LEU A 141 -10.13 -3.96 -3.30
N VAL A 142 -11.00 -3.46 -2.39
CA VAL A 142 -11.16 -4.06 -1.06
C VAL A 142 -11.73 -5.49 -1.16
N PRO A 143 -12.84 -5.75 -1.89
CA PRO A 143 -13.31 -7.13 -2.06
C PRO A 143 -12.28 -8.06 -2.70
N SER A 144 -11.51 -7.57 -3.68
CA SER A 144 -10.48 -8.37 -4.35
C SER A 144 -9.33 -8.74 -3.39
N LEU A 145 -8.87 -7.79 -2.58
CA LEU A 145 -7.81 -8.04 -1.59
C LEU A 145 -8.29 -8.94 -0.45
N LEU A 146 -9.55 -8.81 0.00
CA LEU A 146 -10.13 -9.74 0.97
C LEU A 146 -10.10 -11.17 0.46
N LYS A 147 -10.47 -11.37 -0.81
CA LYS A 147 -10.40 -12.67 -1.46
C LYS A 147 -8.96 -13.21 -1.52
N LEU A 148 -8.00 -12.38 -1.95
CA LEU A 148 -6.59 -12.78 -2.02
C LEU A 148 -6.03 -13.15 -0.63
N LEU A 149 -6.34 -12.36 0.39
CA LEU A 149 -5.96 -12.67 1.78
C LEU A 149 -6.59 -13.99 2.24
N GLN A 150 -7.87 -14.21 1.92
CA GLN A 150 -8.57 -15.46 2.24
C GLN A 150 -7.93 -16.67 1.57
N GLU A 151 -7.51 -16.55 0.31
CA GLU A 151 -6.77 -17.60 -0.42
C GLU A 151 -5.43 -17.93 0.26
N GLN A 152 -4.81 -16.98 0.95
CA GLN A 152 -3.62 -17.20 1.79
C GLN A 152 -3.95 -17.64 3.23
N GLY A 153 -5.22 -17.92 3.55
CA GLY A 153 -5.66 -18.35 4.87
C GLY A 153 -5.91 -17.24 5.88
N LEU A 154 -5.93 -15.97 5.44
CA LEU A 154 -6.20 -14.80 6.27
C LEU A 154 -7.61 -14.28 6.00
N SER A 155 -8.55 -14.58 6.90
CA SER A 155 -9.95 -14.16 6.75
C SER A 155 -10.31 -12.97 7.63
N PHE A 156 -11.00 -12.01 7.05
CA PHE A 156 -11.49 -10.81 7.71
C PHE A 156 -12.97 -10.61 7.40
N THR A 157 -13.70 -10.04 8.36
CA THR A 157 -15.12 -9.74 8.24
C THR A 157 -15.32 -8.23 8.30
N ILE A 158 -16.25 -7.72 7.52
CA ILE A 158 -16.67 -6.32 7.57
C ILE A 158 -18.08 -6.26 8.15
N PRO A 159 -18.37 -5.39 9.14
CA PRO A 159 -19.71 -5.27 9.71
C PRO A 159 -20.81 -5.03 8.67
N ASP A 160 -20.53 -4.22 7.65
CA ASP A 160 -21.43 -3.94 6.52
C ASP A 160 -20.89 -4.44 5.18
N GLU A 161 -20.46 -5.71 5.14
CA GLU A 161 -20.03 -6.36 3.90
C GLU A 161 -21.13 -6.33 2.81
N GLY A 162 -22.40 -6.34 3.22
CA GLY A 162 -23.56 -6.27 2.33
C GLY A 162 -23.59 -5.01 1.48
N ALA A 163 -23.39 -3.84 2.10
CA ALA A 163 -23.30 -2.56 1.38
C ALA A 163 -22.13 -2.53 0.41
N LEU A 164 -20.93 -2.93 0.84
CA LEU A 164 -19.74 -2.96 -0.01
C LEU A 164 -19.94 -3.85 -1.25
N MET A 165 -20.45 -5.07 -1.04
CA MET A 165 -20.68 -6.02 -2.13
C MET A 165 -21.81 -5.56 -3.07
N ALA A 166 -22.79 -4.79 -2.58
CA ALA A 166 -23.80 -4.18 -3.45
C ALA A 166 -23.18 -3.12 -4.39
N ILE A 167 -22.28 -2.27 -3.88
CA ILE A 167 -21.56 -1.28 -4.69
C ILE A 167 -20.65 -1.99 -5.70
N ASN A 168 -19.89 -3.00 -5.25
CA ASN A 168 -19.03 -3.82 -6.10
C ASN A 168 -19.78 -4.41 -7.30
N ARG A 169 -20.91 -5.09 -7.04
CA ARG A 169 -21.74 -5.70 -8.11
C ARG A 169 -22.26 -4.65 -9.08
N LYS A 170 -22.69 -3.49 -8.60
CA LYS A 170 -23.17 -2.40 -9.45
C LYS A 170 -22.07 -1.85 -10.37
N LYS A 171 -20.83 -1.78 -9.88
CA LYS A 171 -19.66 -1.34 -10.65
C LYS A 171 -19.25 -2.38 -11.70
N LEU A 172 -19.22 -3.65 -11.34
CA LEU A 172 -18.83 -4.74 -12.23
C LEU A 172 -19.91 -5.16 -13.24
N ALA A 173 -21.18 -4.79 -13.03
CA ALA A 173 -22.28 -5.14 -13.94
C ALA A 173 -22.09 -4.63 -15.38
N ASN A 174 -21.26 -3.59 -15.57
CA ASN A 174 -20.98 -3.01 -16.88
C ASN A 174 -19.59 -3.40 -17.43
N PHE A 175 -18.88 -4.30 -16.73
CA PHE A 175 -17.57 -4.78 -17.17
C PHE A 175 -17.75 -6.05 -18.00
N ASP A 176 -17.25 -6.02 -19.25
CA ASP A 176 -17.20 -7.18 -20.16
C ASP A 176 -15.72 -7.60 -20.30
N PRO A 177 -15.30 -8.73 -19.70
CA PRO A 177 -13.89 -9.14 -19.56
C PRO A 177 -13.23 -9.63 -20.85
#